data_AF-A0A0C9T7V8-F1
#
_entry.id   AF-A0A0C9T7V8-F1
#
_cell.length_a   1.000
_cell.length_b   1.000
_cell.length_c   1.000
_cell.angle_alpha   90.00
_cell.angle_beta   90.00
_cell.angle_gamma   90.00
#
_symmetry.space_group_name_H-M   'P 1'
#
loop_
_entity.id
_entity.type
_entity.pdbx_description
1 polymer ?
#
loop_
_entity_poly.entity_id
_entity_poly.type
_entity_poly.pdbx_seq_one_letter_code
_entity_poly.pdbx_strand_id
1 'polypeptide(L)' 'MYISSEPISQCNTGDAQCCNSVTTASDPSAAALIGLLGIVVRSVDVLVGLGCTPITVINVGHGANWQV' A
#
# COMPACT_ATOMS: atom_id res chain seq x y z
N MET A 1 1.83 -25.09 3.72
CA MET A 1 2.69 -23.88 3.71
C MET A 1 2.44 -23.15 2.40
N TYR A 2 1.43 -22.28 2.31
CA TYR A 2 1.22 -21.45 1.11
C TYR A 2 1.94 -20.12 1.34
N ILE A 3 3.26 -20.11 1.15
CA ILE A 3 3.91 -18.82 0.89
C ILE A 3 3.63 -18.60 -0.59
N SER A 4 2.53 -17.90 -0.89
CA SER A 4 2.37 -17.31 -2.22
C SER A 4 3.37 -16.15 -2.26
N SER A 5 4.65 -16.49 -2.49
CA SER A 5 5.63 -15.53 -2.94
C SER A 5 5.25 -15.20 -4.38
N GLU A 6 4.19 -14.43 -4.55
CA GLU A 6 3.98 -13.73 -5.80
C GLU A 6 5.20 -12.83 -5.94
N PRO A 7 6.09 -13.10 -6.90
CA PRO A 7 7.19 -12.18 -7.13
C PRO A 7 6.53 -10.84 -7.44
N ILE A 8 6.76 -9.83 -6.61
CA ILE A 8 6.50 -8.43 -6.94
C ILE A 8 7.26 -8.20 -8.25
N SER A 9 6.56 -8.37 -9.37
CA SER A 9 7.22 -8.65 -10.65
C SER A 9 7.94 -7.43 -11.19
N GLN A 10 7.69 -6.26 -10.59
CA GLN A 10 8.57 -5.11 -10.37
C GLN A 10 7.69 -3.97 -9.81
N CYS A 11 8.16 -3.23 -8.80
CA CYS A 11 7.48 -2.04 -8.28
C CYS A 11 8.22 -0.79 -8.78
N ASN A 12 7.97 -0.38 -10.03
CA ASN A 12 8.65 0.75 -10.66
C ASN A 12 8.01 2.12 -10.31
N THR A 13 7.05 2.12 -9.39
CA THR A 13 6.27 3.29 -8.96
C THR A 13 6.84 3.97 -7.71
N GLY A 14 7.96 3.46 -7.17
CA GLY A 14 8.59 3.94 -5.94
C GLY A 14 8.84 2.81 -4.94
N ASP A 15 9.08 3.18 -3.68
CA ASP A 15 9.29 2.21 -2.60
C ASP A 15 8.03 1.40 -2.32
N ALA A 16 8.18 0.09 -2.18
CA ALA A 16 7.09 -0.79 -1.76
C ALA A 16 6.73 -0.54 -0.27
N GLN A 17 5.44 -0.69 0.06
CA GLN A 17 4.88 -0.40 1.38
C GLN A 17 3.97 -1.55 1.85
N CYS A 18 4.02 -1.92 3.13
CA CYS A 18 3.08 -2.83 3.79
C CYS A 18 2.01 -2.02 4.56
N CYS A 19 0.81 -1.90 4.01
CA CYS A 19 -0.38 -1.20 4.54
C CYS A 19 -1.45 -2.07 5.23
N ASN A 20 -1.67 -1.95 6.54
CA ASN A 20 -2.64 -2.78 7.28
C ASN A 20 -4.00 -2.99 6.58
N SER A 21 -4.49 -2.00 5.83
CA SER A 21 -5.61 -2.17 4.92
C SER A 21 -5.38 -1.44 3.61
N VAL A 22 -5.87 -2.01 2.52
CA VAL A 22 -5.92 -1.36 1.21
C VAL A 22 -7.38 -1.14 0.86
N THR A 23 -7.77 0.10 0.60
CA THR A 23 -9.13 0.50 0.23
C THR A 23 -9.10 1.38 -1.02
N THR A 24 -10.24 1.84 -1.52
CA THR A 24 -10.29 2.79 -2.63
C THR A 24 -10.29 4.22 -2.12
N ALA A 25 -9.81 5.17 -2.93
CA ALA A 25 -9.88 6.59 -2.62
C ALA A 25 -11.33 7.11 -2.48
N SER A 26 -12.31 6.35 -2.99
CA SER A 26 -13.75 6.58 -2.82
C SER A 26 -14.27 6.22 -1.43
N ASP A 27 -13.54 5.39 -0.67
CA ASP A 27 -13.96 5.00 0.68
C ASP A 27 -14.05 6.25 1.58
N PRO A 28 -15.15 6.43 2.34
CA PRO A 28 -15.34 7.64 3.14
C PRO A 28 -14.18 7.91 4.10
N SER A 29 -13.55 6.85 4.62
CA SER A 29 -12.41 6.94 5.54
C SER A 29 -11.16 7.45 4.82
N ALA A 30 -10.89 6.93 3.62
CA ALA A 30 -9.79 7.38 2.78
C ALA A 30 -10.03 8.80 2.25
N ALA A 31 -11.22 9.09 1.74
CA ALA A 31 -11.60 10.39 1.20
C ALA A 31 -11.47 11.52 2.23
N ALA A 32 -11.88 11.26 3.48
CA ALA A 32 -11.68 12.21 4.58
C ALA A 32 -10.20 12.48 4.84
N LEU A 33 -9.37 11.44 4.88
CA LEU A 33 -7.94 11.56 5.10
C LEU A 33 -7.26 12.32 3.95
N ILE A 34 -7.54 11.93 2.71
CA ILE A 34 -7.04 12.56 1.48
C ILE A 34 -7.42 14.05 1.43
N GLY A 35 -8.67 14.38 1.79
CA GLY A 35 -9.15 15.76 1.85
C GLY A 35 -8.44 16.59 2.93
N LEU A 36 -8.16 16.00 4.09
CA LEU A 36 -7.38 16.66 5.17
C LEU A 36 -5.92 16.90 4.76
N LEU A 37 -5.31 15.98 4.02
CA LEU A 37 -3.95 16.13 3.50
C LEU A 37 -3.88 17.03 2.26
N GLY A 38 -5.02 17.46 1.70
CA GLY A 38 -5.07 18.27 0.48
C GLY A 38 -4.60 17.51 -0.77
N ILE A 39 -4.66 16.17 -0.76
CA ILE A 39 -4.21 15.33 -1.86
C ILE A 39 -5.31 15.31 -2.92
N VAL A 40 -5.04 15.85 -4.11
CA VAL A 40 -5.97 15.79 -5.24
C VAL A 40 -5.79 14.48 -5.99
N VAL A 41 -6.66 13.51 -5.69
CA VAL A 41 -6.69 12.24 -6.43
C VAL A 41 -7.56 12.43 -7.68
N ARG A 42 -6.96 12.23 -8.87
CA ARG A 42 -7.65 12.42 -10.16
C ARG A 42 -8.68 11.32 -10.48
N SER A 43 -8.54 10.16 -9.84
CA SER A 43 -9.44 9.01 -10.01
C SER A 43 -9.77 8.40 -8.66
N VAL A 44 -11.06 8.33 -8.34
CA VAL A 44 -11.55 7.83 -7.04
C VAL A 44 -11.48 6.30 -6.92
N ASP A 45 -11.22 5.59 -8.02
CA ASP A 45 -11.01 4.14 -8.07
C ASP A 45 -9.55 3.72 -7.81
N VAL A 46 -8.68 4.67 -7.46
CA VAL A 46 -7.30 4.36 -7.08
C VAL A 46 -7.27 3.68 -5.71
N LEU A 47 -6.47 2.63 -5.60
CA LEU A 47 -6.21 1.97 -4.33
C LEU A 47 -5.33 2.85 -3.43
N VAL A 48 -5.72 2.97 -2.17
CA VAL A 48 -5.06 3.72 -1.11
C VAL A 48 -4.78 2.76 0.05
N GLY A 49 -3.52 2.70 0.46
CA GLY A 49 -3.12 1.97 1.65
C GLY A 49 -3.26 2.82 2.91
N LEU A 50 -3.83 2.24 3.96
CA LEU A 50 -3.95 2.82 5.29
C LEU A 50 -3.01 2.08 6.25
N GLY A 51 -2.33 2.83 7.13
CA GLY A 51 -1.38 2.25 8.08
C GLY A 51 -0.20 1.56 7.40
N CYS A 52 0.43 2.24 6.44
CA CYS A 52 1.56 1.72 5.67
C CYS A 52 2.88 1.87 6.41
N THR A 53 3.68 0.79 6.39
CA THR A 53 5.08 0.80 6.80
C THR A 53 6.00 0.63 5.59
N PRO A 54 7.10 1.39 5.50
CA PRO A 54 8.02 1.30 4.38
C PRO A 54 8.79 -0.03 4.40
N ILE A 55 8.83 -0.71 3.27
CA ILE A 55 9.66 -1.91 3.07
C ILE A 55 11.04 -1.45 2.62
N THR A 56 11.96 -1.27 3.57
CA THR A 56 13.34 -0.88 3.25
C THR A 56 14.20 -2.12 2.93
N VAL A 57 15.30 -1.91 2.19
CA VAL A 57 16.23 -2.96 1.73
C VAL A 57 16.76 -3.90 2.82
N ILE A 58 16.77 -3.47 4.09
CA ILE A 58 17.15 -4.31 5.24
C ILE A 58 16.14 -5.45 5.48
N ASN A 59 14.89 -5.32 5.04
CA ASN A 59 13.82 -6.29 5.28
C ASN A 59 13.49 -7.16 4.05
N VAL A 60 14.24 -7.02 2.95
CA VAL A 60 13.96 -7.71 1.67
C VAL A 60 14.22 -9.23 1.75
N GLY A 61 14.85 -9.72 2.82
CA GLY A 61 15.06 -11.16 3.07
C GLY A 61 13.79 -11.98 3.30
N HIS A 62 12.64 -11.36 3.57
CA HIS A 62 11.38 -12.06 3.91
C HIS A 62 10.27 -11.91 2.86
N GLY A 63 10.56 -11.28 1.71
CA GLY A 63 9.53 -10.88 0.74
C GLY A 63 8.62 -9.77 1.29
N ALA A 64 7.81 -9.15 0.42
CA ALA A 64 6.73 -8.24 0.85
C ALA A 64 5.58 -9.07 1.46
N ASN A 65 5.87 -9.77 2.55
CA ASN A 65 4.89 -10.57 3.27
C ASN A 65 4.14 -9.67 4.26
N TRP A 66 2.82 -9.77 4.19
CA TRP A 66 1.89 -9.33 5.22
C TRP A 66 2.03 -10.23 6.44
N GLN A 67 2.95 -9.90 7.32
CA GLN A 67 3.03 -10.49 8.66
C GLN A 67 2.36 -9.52 9.63
N VAL A 68 1.19 -9.95 10.11
CA VAL A 68 0.50 -9.38 11.28
C VAL A 68 1.24 -9.77 12.55
#